data_AF-A0A0E9MEJ9-F1
#
_entry.id   AF-A0A0E9MEJ9-F1
#
_cell.length_a   1.000
_cell.length_b   1.000
_cell.length_c   1.000
_cell.angle_alpha   90.00
_cell.angle_beta   90.00
_cell.angle_gamma   90.00
#
_symmetry.space_group_name_H-M   'P 1'
#
loop_
_entity.id
_entity.type
_entity.pdbx_description
1 polymer ?
#
loop_
_entity_poly.entity_id
_entity_poly.type
_entity_poly.pdbx_seq_one_letter_code
_entity_poly.pdbx_strand_id
1 'polypeptide(L)' 'MNSNTHRLPPCEGCTYYQAQERNIGACHRFPPSFAGDSSPIDFHHWKFPLVSANNWCGEFQAATPGSDLADA' A
#
# COMPACT_ATOMS: atom_id res chain seq x y z
N MET A 1 6.87 -9.61 -33.29
CA MET A 1 6.69 -8.63 -32.20
C MET A 1 6.59 -9.42 -30.90
N ASN A 2 7.68 -9.52 -30.14
CA ASN A 2 7.66 -10.19 -28.83
C ASN A 2 7.14 -9.19 -27.80
N SER A 3 5.83 -9.25 -27.54
CA SER A 3 5.17 -8.48 -26.49
C SER A 3 5.44 -9.13 -25.14
N ASN A 4 6.66 -8.99 -24.61
CA ASN A 4 6.92 -9.21 -23.19
C ASN A 4 6.25 -8.07 -22.44
N THR A 5 4.95 -8.20 -22.17
CA THR A 5 4.24 -7.35 -21.23
C THR A 5 4.80 -7.65 -19.85
N HIS A 6 5.83 -6.92 -19.43
CA HIS A 6 6.31 -6.92 -18.06
C HIS A 6 5.15 -6.47 -17.17
N ARG A 7 4.46 -7.44 -16.57
CA ARG A 7 3.37 -7.15 -15.63
C ARG A 7 3.99 -6.46 -14.43
N LEU A 8 3.58 -5.22 -14.21
CA LEU A 8 4.07 -4.40 -13.10
C LEU A 8 3.63 -5.03 -11.78
N PRO A 9 4.51 -5.08 -10.76
CA PRO A 9 4.18 -5.71 -9.49
C PRO A 9 3.15 -4.84 -8.74
N PRO A 10 2.02 -5.43 -8.30
CA PRO A 10 0.95 -4.68 -7.66
C PRO A 10 1.28 -4.34 -6.20
N CYS A 11 0.60 -3.34 -5.64
CA CYS A 11 0.72 -2.95 -4.23
C CYS A 11 0.49 -4.12 -3.26
N GLU A 12 -0.38 -5.08 -3.58
CA GLU A 12 -0.72 -6.23 -2.72
C GLU A 12 0.48 -7.05 -2.20
N GLY A 13 1.61 -7.04 -2.91
CA GLY A 13 2.85 -7.73 -2.48
C GLY A 13 3.96 -6.79 -1.98
N CYS A 14 3.67 -5.50 -1.81
CA CYS A 14 4.66 -4.49 -1.46
C CYS A 14 4.80 -4.38 0.06
N THR A 15 6.03 -4.23 0.57
CA THR A 15 6.32 -4.04 2.00
C THR A 15 5.64 -2.79 2.58
N TYR A 16 5.37 -1.80 1.76
CA TYR A 16 4.71 -0.55 2.17
C TYR A 16 3.19 -0.65 2.19
N TYR A 17 2.59 -1.72 1.66
CA TYR A 17 1.14 -1.83 1.54
C TYR A 17 0.55 -2.55 2.75
N GLN A 18 -0.41 -1.91 3.41
CA GLN A 18 -1.21 -2.51 4.48
C GLN A 18 -2.68 -2.55 4.06
N ALA A 19 -3.23 -3.76 3.86
CA ALA A 19 -4.62 -3.94 3.48
C ALA A 19 -5.58 -3.37 4.55
N GLN A 20 -6.65 -2.70 4.11
CA GLN A 20 -7.68 -2.14 4.98
C GLN A 20 -9.06 -2.70 4.62
N GLU A 21 -9.39 -2.65 3.31
CA GLU A 21 -10.65 -3.12 2.75
C GLU A 21 -10.40 -3.98 1.51
N ARG A 22 -11.48 -4.47 0.89
CA ARG A 22 -11.38 -5.28 -0.33
C ARG A 22 -10.75 -4.44 -1.46
N ASN A 23 -9.55 -4.83 -1.88
CA ASN A 23 -8.75 -4.20 -2.94
C ASN A 23 -8.26 -2.77 -2.66
N ILE A 24 -8.34 -2.28 -1.42
CA ILE A 24 -7.84 -0.96 -0.99
C ILE A 24 -7.01 -1.12 0.27
N GLY A 25 -5.87 -0.44 0.32
CA GLY A 25 -4.99 -0.42 1.49
C GLY A 25 -4.22 0.88 1.62
N ALA A 26 -3.63 1.08 2.78
CA ALA A 26 -2.77 2.20 3.08
C ALA A 26 -1.36 1.96 2.52
N CYS A 27 -0.77 2.97 1.89
CA CYS A 27 0.63 2.96 1.45
C CYS A 27 1.51 3.73 2.43
N HIS A 28 2.43 3.04 3.08
CA HIS A 28 3.29 3.56 4.13
C HIS A 28 4.65 4.03 3.60
N ARG A 29 4.80 4.15 2.28
CA ARG A 29 6.00 4.72 1.65
C ARG A 29 6.25 6.16 2.11
N PHE A 30 5.16 6.91 2.31
CA PHE A 30 5.21 8.30 2.76
C PHE A 30 4.55 8.43 4.13
N PRO A 31 4.97 9.41 4.96
CA PRO A 31 4.29 9.68 6.22
C PRO A 31 2.81 9.99 5.97
N PRO A 32 1.93 9.75 6.97
CA PRO A 32 0.54 10.13 6.84
C PRO A 32 0.44 11.64 6.61
N SER A 33 -0.49 12.05 5.76
CA SER A 33 -0.82 13.45 5.57
C SER A 33 -2.03 13.80 6.44
N PHE A 34 -2.01 14.99 7.04
CA PHE A 34 -3.19 15.52 7.71
C PHE A 34 -4.22 15.90 6.66
N ALA A 35 -5.38 15.23 6.66
CA ALA A 35 -6.53 15.68 5.92
C ALA A 35 -7.08 16.90 6.68
N GLY A 36 -6.65 18.09 6.26
CA GLY A 36 -6.80 19.36 6.98
C GLY A 36 -8.24 19.81 7.26
N ASP A 37 -8.37 21.04 7.78
CA ASP A 37 -9.60 21.68 8.29
C ASP A 37 -10.77 21.76 7.27
N SER A 38 -10.50 21.49 5.99
CA SER A 38 -11.49 21.43 4.91
C SER A 38 -12.19 20.07 4.80
N SER A 39 -11.81 19.10 5.63
CA SER A 39 -12.41 17.75 5.66
C SER A 39 -13.60 17.75 6.62
N PRO A 40 -14.62 16.89 6.44
CA PRO A 40 -15.61 16.67 7.49
C PRO A 40 -14.89 16.23 8.78
N ILE A 41 -15.40 16.63 9.95
CA ILE A 41 -14.73 16.40 11.25
C ILE A 41 -14.32 14.95 11.48
N ASP A 42 -15.12 14.00 10.99
CA ASP A 42 -14.86 12.56 11.10
C ASP A 42 -13.61 12.09 10.31
N PHE A 43 -13.08 12.94 9.42
CA PHE A 43 -11.88 12.71 8.63
C PHE A 43 -10.68 13.58 9.07
N HIS A 44 -10.79 14.37 10.15
CA HIS A 44 -9.68 15.13 10.73
C HIS A 44 -8.70 14.24 11.51
N HIS A 45 -8.03 13.36 10.79
CA HIS A 45 -6.96 12.53 11.33
C HIS A 45 -5.83 12.35 10.33
N TRP A 46 -4.66 12.07 10.87
CA TRP A 46 -3.50 11.67 10.09
C TRP A 46 -3.77 10.32 9.44
N LYS A 47 -3.72 10.27 8.12
CA LYS A 47 -3.94 9.04 7.36
C LYS A 47 -2.85 8.85 6.32
N PHE A 48 -2.42 7.60 6.18
CA PHE A 48 -1.62 7.18 5.05
C PHE A 48 -2.44 7.25 3.76
N PRO A 49 -1.82 7.53 2.60
CA PRO A 49 -2.50 7.50 1.31
C PRO A 49 -3.15 6.14 1.05
N LEU A 50 -4.43 6.13 0.68
CA LEU A 50 -5.13 4.92 0.27
C LEU A 50 -4.86 4.65 -1.22
N VAL A 51 -4.49 3.42 -1.53
CA VAL A 51 -4.18 2.96 -2.90
C VAL A 51 -4.89 1.64 -3.17
N SER A 52 -5.19 1.37 -4.45
CA SER A 52 -5.70 0.05 -4.83
C SER A 52 -4.61 -1.02 -4.73
N ALA A 53 -4.99 -2.21 -4.28
CA ALA A 53 -4.14 -3.40 -4.25
C ALA A 53 -3.47 -3.70 -5.61
N ASN A 54 -4.15 -3.37 -6.71
CA ASN A 54 -3.71 -3.65 -8.08
C ASN A 54 -2.85 -2.55 -8.73
N ASN A 55 -2.64 -1.41 -8.05
CA ASN A 55 -1.84 -0.31 -8.60
C ASN A 55 -0.34 -0.58 -8.47
N TRP A 56 0.46 0.20 -9.20
CA TRP A 56 1.92 0.22 -9.09
C TRP A 56 2.42 1.66 -9.12
N CYS A 57 3.26 2.02 -8.14
CA CYS A 57 3.79 3.37 -7.99
C CYS A 57 5.26 3.52 -8.42
N GLY A 58 5.88 2.46 -8.97
CA GLY A 58 7.30 2.44 -9.36
C GLY A 58 8.27 1.99 -8.27
N GLU A 59 7.80 1.88 -7.02
CA GLU A 59 8.65 1.78 -5.82
C GLU A 59 8.35 0.50 -5.05
N PHE A 60 7.98 -0.53 -5.80
CA PHE A 60 7.65 -1.83 -5.24
C PHE A 60 8.89 -2.43 -4.58
N GLN A 61 8.75 -2.73 -3.29
CA GLN A 61 9.70 -3.57 -2.57
C GLN A 61 8.93 -4.82 -2.15
N ALA A 62 9.35 -5.98 -2.63
CA ALA A 62 8.70 -7.23 -2.27
C ALA A 62 8.69 -7.38 -0.75
N ALA A 63 7.52 -7.59 -0.17
CA ALA A 63 7.45 -8.03 1.22
C ALA A 63 8.25 -9.34 1.30
N THR A 64 9.33 -9.35 2.07
CA THR A 64 10.03 -10.60 2.36
C THR A 64 9.04 -11.50 3.10
N PRO A 65 8.74 -12.71 2.59
CA PRO A 65 8.04 -13.71 3.39
C PRO A 65 9.02 -14.15 4.50
N GLY A 66 8.96 -13.46 5.63
CA GLY A 66 9.81 -13.72 6.79
C GLY A 66 9.06 -14.58 7.80
N SER A 67 9.49 -15.83 7.93
CA SER A 67 9.75 -16.45 9.24
C SER A 67 8.66 -16.37 10.33
N ASP A 68 7.48 -16.94 10.09
CA ASP A 68 6.52 -17.33 11.15
C ASP A 68 6.84 -18.75 11.68
N LEU A 69 8.12 -19.09 11.88
CA LEU A 69 8.55 -20.27 12.63
C LEU A 69 9.67 -19.87 13.60
N ALA A 70 9.30 -19.35 14.77
CA ALA A 70 9.96 -19.60 16.06
C ALA A 70 9.27 -18.76 17.15
N ASP A 71 8.35 -19.42 17.89
CA ASP A 71 8.18 -19.39 19.37
C ASP A 71 6.71 -19.62 19.76
N ALA A 72 6.38 -20.88 20.07
CA ALA A 72 5.52 -21.34 21.19
C ALA A 72 5.22 -22.85 21.04
#